data_AF-A0A6I1W721-F1
#
_entry.id   AF-A0A6I1W721-F1
#
_cell.length_a   1.000
_cell.length_b   1.000
_cell.length_c   1.000
_cell.angle_alpha   90.00
_cell.angle_beta   90.00
_cell.angle_gamma   90.00
#
_symmetry.space_group_name_H-M   'P 1'
#
loop_
_entity.id
_entity.type
_entity.pdbx_description
1 polymer ?
#
loop_
_entity_poly.entity_id
_entity_poly.type
_entity_poly.pdbx_seq_one_letter_code
_entity_poly.pdbx_strand_id
1 'polypeptide(L)' 'GFLSLEEDTCVSYKVDKYYNKDSEHSVVWDDANLGIQWPTLAEYYLSDKDKSAPAFVKLPV' A
#
# COMPACT_ATOMS: atom_id res chain seq x y z
N GLY A 1 2.64 0.67 3.58
CA GLY A 1 2.70 -0.48 2.66
C GLY A 1 4.03 -1.20 2.82
N PHE A 2 4.16 -2.38 2.23
CA PHE A 2 5.41 -3.15 2.13
C PHE A 2 5.41 -3.95 0.82
N LEU A 3 6.57 -4.45 0.42
CA LEU A 3 6.74 -5.38 -0.70
C LEU A 3 7.47 -6.62 -0.18
N SER A 4 6.87 -7.80 -0.31
CA SER A 4 7.55 -9.07 -0.05
C SER A 4 8.54 -9.37 -1.17
N LEU A 5 9.78 -9.71 -0.83
CA LEU A 5 10.85 -10.04 -1.79
C LEU A 5 11.10 -11.55 -1.91
N GLU A 6 10.53 -12.33 -1.00
CA GLU A 6 10.65 -13.79 -0.92
C GLU A 6 9.26 -14.41 -0.78
N GLU A 7 9.12 -15.66 -1.22
CA GLU A 7 7.90 -16.45 -1.03
C GLU A 7 7.64 -16.70 0.46
N ASP A 8 6.38 -16.90 0.83
CA ASP A 8 5.94 -17.19 2.20
C ASP A 8 6.38 -16.18 3.28
N THR A 9 6.59 -14.91 2.88
CA THR A 9 6.92 -13.82 3.80
C THR A 9 5.80 -13.59 4.82
N CYS A 10 6.11 -13.71 6.11
CA CYS A 10 5.19 -13.38 7.20
C CYS A 10 5.52 -12.01 7.81
N VAL A 11 4.54 -11.10 7.84
CA VAL A 11 4.67 -9.76 8.43
C VAL A 11 3.77 -9.64 9.67
N SER A 12 4.35 -9.19 10.78
CA SER A 12 3.63 -8.88 12.02
C SER A 12 3.98 -7.47 12.49
N TYR A 13 2.98 -6.70 12.90
CA TYR A 13 3.17 -5.31 13.36
C TYR A 13 2.24 -4.98 14.52
N LYS A 14 2.63 -3.98 15.33
CA LYS A 14 1.85 -3.45 16.45
C LYS A 14 1.25 -2.11 16.05
N VAL A 15 0.03 -1.84 16.52
CA VAL A 15 -0.68 -0.59 16.30
C VAL A 15 -1.03 0.06 17.64
N ASP A 16 -1.21 1.38 17.63
CA ASP A 16 -1.64 2.16 18.78
C ASP A 16 -3.17 2.26 18.90
N LYS A 17 -3.91 1.97 17.83
CA LYS A 17 -5.38 2.02 17.76
C LYS A 17 -5.98 0.80 17.06
N TYR A 18 -7.23 0.51 17.38
CA TYR A 18 -8.01 -0.53 16.69
C TYR A 18 -8.34 -0.15 15.24
N TYR A 19 -8.52 -1.16 14.40
CA TYR A 19 -8.97 -0.98 13.02
C TYR A 19 -10.38 -0.36 12.97
N ASN A 20 -10.56 0.64 12.11
CA ASN A 20 -11.84 1.24 11.78
C ASN A 20 -11.94 1.39 10.25
N LYS A 21 -12.90 0.67 9.65
CA LYS A 21 -13.11 0.64 8.20
C LYS A 21 -13.48 2.01 7.62
N ASP A 22 -14.25 2.82 8.34
CA ASP A 22 -14.71 4.12 7.85
C ASP A 22 -13.60 5.18 7.88
N SER A 23 -12.56 4.96 8.69
CA SER A 23 -11.38 5.82 8.76
C SER A 23 -10.26 5.37 7.81
N GLU A 24 -10.50 4.34 7.01
CA GLU A 24 -9.48 3.77 6.17
C GLU A 24 -9.29 4.57 4.87
N HIS A 25 -8.03 4.91 4.59
CA HIS A 25 -7.61 5.51 3.33
C HIS A 25 -6.48 4.69 2.72
N SER A 26 -6.42 4.69 1.39
CA SER A 26 -5.34 4.07 0.63
C SER A 26 -4.78 5.05 -0.39
N VAL A 27 -3.55 4.81 -0.81
CA VAL A 27 -2.87 5.53 -1.89
C VAL A 27 -2.35 4.49 -2.86
N VAL A 28 -2.41 4.79 -4.15
CA VAL A 28 -1.80 3.93 -5.17
C VAL A 28 -0.31 3.75 -4.88
N TRP A 29 0.15 2.50 -4.91
CA TRP A 29 1.48 2.12 -4.40
C TRP A 29 2.64 2.74 -5.19
N ASP A 30 2.43 3.01 -6.48
CA ASP A 30 3.38 3.59 -7.44
C ASP A 30 3.11 5.07 -7.74
N ASP A 31 2.52 5.80 -6.80
CA ASP A 31 2.22 7.22 -6.96
C ASP A 31 3.49 8.04 -7.27
N ALA A 32 3.50 8.71 -8.42
CA ALA A 32 4.64 9.51 -8.88
C ALA A 32 4.96 10.72 -7.99
N ASN A 33 4.00 11.26 -7.23
CA ASN A 33 4.22 12.36 -6.30
C ASN A 33 4.93 11.89 -5.02
N LEU A 34 4.71 10.63 -4.62
CA LEU A 34 5.43 10.03 -3.50
C LEU A 34 6.83 9.56 -3.91
N GLY A 35 7.03 9.23 -5.20
CA GLY A 35 8.35 8.95 -5.76
C GLY A 35 9.04 7.71 -5.18
N ILE A 36 8.28 6.75 -4.64
CA ILE A 36 8.83 5.56 -3.99
C ILE A 36 9.51 4.67 -5.03
N GLN A 37 10.81 4.42 -4.83
CA GLN A 37 11.60 3.57 -5.72
C GLN A 37 11.47 2.10 -5.28
N TRP A 38 10.41 1.43 -5.71
CA TRP A 38 10.23 -0.01 -5.45
C TRP A 38 11.17 -0.86 -6.33
N PRO A 39 11.73 -1.96 -5.80
CA PRO A 39 12.50 -2.92 -6.60
C PRO A 39 11.69 -3.44 -7.79
N THR A 40 12.27 -3.42 -8.99
CA THR A 40 11.61 -3.93 -10.19
C THR A 40 11.45 -5.45 -10.13
N LEU A 41 10.20 -5.90 -10.13
CA LEU A 41 9.83 -7.32 -10.23
C LEU A 41 9.18 -7.61 -11.58
N ALA A 42 9.14 -8.89 -11.96
CA ALA A 42 8.43 -9.32 -13.17
C ALA A 42 6.92 -9.06 -13.06
N GLU A 43 6.35 -9.23 -11.85
CA GLU A 43 4.95 -8.99 -11.57
C GLU A 43 4.78 -8.49 -10.14
N TYR A 44 3.78 -7.62 -9.92
CA TYR A 44 3.33 -7.21 -8.59
C TYR A 44 1.92 -7.74 -8.36
N TYR A 45 1.75 -8.52 -7.29
CA TYR A 45 0.44 -8.99 -6.86
C TYR A 45 -0.15 -8.01 -5.85
N LEU A 46 -1.27 -7.41 -6.24
CA LEU A 46 -1.99 -6.43 -5.45
C LEU A 46 -3.44 -6.87 -5.27
N SER A 47 -4.03 -6.52 -4.13
CA SER A 47 -5.47 -6.67 -3.93
C SER A 47 -6.24 -5.72 -4.87
N ASP A 48 -7.49 -6.03 -5.17
CA ASP A 48 -8.33 -5.15 -6.01
C ASP A 48 -8.49 -3.76 -5.38
N LYS A 49 -8.51 -3.70 -4.05
CA LYS A 49 -8.57 -2.45 -3.29
C LYS A 49 -7.35 -1.57 -3.57
N ASP A 50 -6.15 -2.13 -3.46
CA ASP A 50 -4.90 -1.38 -3.63
C ASP A 50 -4.67 -0.99 -5.10
N LYS A 51 -5.08 -1.84 -6.05
CA LYS A 51 -5.10 -1.52 -7.48
C LYS A 51 -6.00 -0.32 -7.80
N SER A 52 -7.11 -0.17 -7.07
CA SER A 52 -8.09 0.90 -7.24
C SER A 52 -7.84 2.14 -6.36
N ALA A 53 -6.75 2.15 -5.59
CA ALA A 53 -6.46 3.23 -4.66
C ALA A 53 -6.23 4.57 -5.40
N PRO A 54 -6.63 5.71 -4.82
CA PRO A 54 -6.45 7.00 -5.45
C PRO A 54 -4.99 7.46 -5.43
N ALA A 55 -4.65 8.39 -6.33
CA ALA A 55 -3.41 9.13 -6.25
C ALA A 55 -3.33 9.96 -4.96
N PHE A 56 -2.13 10.17 -4.43
CA PHE A 56 -1.88 10.89 -3.18
C PHE A 56 -2.54 12.28 -3.17
N VAL A 57 -2.43 13.00 -4.28
CA VAL A 57 -3.00 14.35 -4.45
C VAL A 57 -4.52 14.42 -4.42
N LYS A 58 -5.22 13.28 -4.50
CA LYS A 58 -6.69 13.21 -4.45
C LYS A 58 -7.22 12.94 -3.04
N LEU A 59 -6.34 12.68 -2.06
CA LEU A 59 -6.78 12.44 -0.70
C LEU A 59 -7.17 13.74 0.01
N PRO A 60 -8.18 13.70 0.89
CA PRO A 60 -8.50 14.82 1.74
C PRO A 60 -7.35 15.08 2.73
N VAL A 61 -7.12 16.36 3.03
CA VAL A 61 -6.19 16.83 4.08
C VAL A 61 -6.86 16.82 5.45
#